data_AF-A0A6I1VW06-F1
#
_entry.id   AF-A0A6I1VW06-F1
#
_cell.length_a   1.000
_cell.length_b   1.000
_cell.length_c   1.000
_cell.angle_alpha   90.00
_cell.angle_beta   90.00
_cell.angle_gamma   90.00
#
_symmetry.space_group_name_H-M   'P 1'
#
loop_
_entity.id
_entity.type
_entity.pdbx_description
1 polymer ?
#
loop_
_entity_poly.entity_id
_entity_poly.type
_entity_poly.pdbx_seq_one_letter_code
_entity_poly.pdbx_strand_id
1 'polypeptide(L)'
;NAIKVARAATGRAGVIAFTGAYHGRTMMTLGLTGKVVPYSAGMGLMPGGIFRALYPCELHGISVDDSIASIERIFKNDAEPKDIAAIIIEPVQGEGGFYVAPKAFMARL
;
A
#
# COMPACT_ATOMS: atom_id res chain seq x y z
N ASN A 1 -1.13 -10.38 10.88
CA ASN A 1 -2.34 -10.36 11.74
C ASN A 1 -3.18 -9.10 11.56
N ALA A 2 -2.60 -7.90 11.49
CA ALA A 2 -3.36 -6.64 11.31
C ALA A 2 -4.43 -6.72 10.20
N ILE A 3 -4.08 -7.25 9.02
CA ILE A 3 -5.05 -7.41 7.92
C ILE A 3 -6.22 -8.33 8.28
N LYS A 4 -5.98 -9.43 9.00
CA LYS A 4 -7.06 -10.33 9.45
C LYS A 4 -8.03 -9.58 10.35
N VAL A 5 -7.51 -8.77 11.28
CA VAL A 5 -8.31 -7.95 12.20
C VAL A 5 -9.10 -6.89 11.43
N ALA A 6 -8.47 -6.17 10.50
CA ALA A 6 -9.15 -5.17 9.69
C ALA A 6 -10.28 -5.76 8.86
N ARG A 7 -10.05 -6.91 8.20
CA ARG A 7 -11.09 -7.62 7.44
C ARG A 7 -12.24 -8.08 8.35
N ALA A 8 -11.93 -8.67 9.50
CA ALA A 8 -12.95 -9.12 10.45
C ALA A 8 -13.79 -7.97 11.03
N ALA A 9 -13.15 -6.84 11.35
CA ALA A 9 -13.80 -5.68 11.93
C ALA A 9 -14.68 -4.92 10.92
N THR A 10 -14.26 -4.85 9.66
CA THR A 10 -14.96 -4.08 8.63
C THR A 10 -15.92 -4.91 7.79
N GLY A 11 -15.75 -6.23 7.75
CA GLY A 11 -16.44 -7.12 6.81
C GLY A 11 -15.95 -7.00 5.36
N ARG A 12 -14.87 -6.25 5.12
CA ARG A 12 -14.33 -5.92 3.79
C ARG A 12 -13.09 -6.77 3.48
N ALA A 13 -12.68 -6.83 2.21
CA ALA A 13 -11.62 -7.75 1.78
C ALA A 13 -10.34 -7.04 1.28
N GLY A 14 -10.49 -5.96 0.51
CA GLY A 14 -9.40 -5.27 -0.16
C GLY A 14 -8.43 -4.58 0.79
N VAL A 15 -7.18 -4.42 0.36
CA VAL A 15 -6.15 -3.67 1.10
C VAL A 15 -5.38 -2.79 0.14
N ILE A 16 -5.12 -1.55 0.52
CA ILE A 16 -4.23 -0.66 -0.23
C ILE A 16 -2.86 -0.63 0.48
N ALA A 17 -1.80 -0.88 -0.27
CA ALA A 17 -0.41 -0.69 0.16
C ALA A 17 0.29 0.29 -0.79
N PHE A 18 1.52 0.71 -0.46
CA PHE A 18 2.23 1.75 -1.21
C PHE A 18 3.37 1.21 -2.06
N THR A 19 3.76 1.96 -3.09
CA THR A 19 5.01 1.73 -3.85
C THR A 19 6.22 1.80 -2.91
N GLY A 20 7.22 0.96 -3.12
CA GLY A 20 8.42 0.90 -2.27
C GLY A 20 8.22 0.25 -0.89
N ALA A 21 6.99 -0.09 -0.50
CA ALA A 21 6.70 -0.66 0.82
C ALA A 21 7.34 -2.04 1.03
N TYR A 22 7.61 -2.41 2.28
CA TYR A 22 8.03 -3.74 2.67
C TYR A 22 7.26 -4.23 3.90
N HIS A 23 6.54 -5.34 3.73
CA HIS A 23 5.68 -5.88 4.80
C HIS A 23 5.99 -7.34 5.17
N GLY A 24 7.04 -7.92 4.58
CA GLY A 24 7.51 -9.28 4.87
C GLY A 24 7.40 -10.26 3.71
N ARG A 25 7.77 -11.52 3.97
CA ARG A 25 7.99 -12.55 2.93
C ARG A 25 6.98 -13.71 2.90
N THR A 26 5.88 -13.61 3.66
CA THR A 26 4.72 -14.51 3.48
C THR A 26 3.91 -14.10 2.25
N MET A 27 3.10 -14.99 1.68
CA MET A 27 2.37 -14.70 0.43
C MET A 27 1.51 -13.44 0.49
N MET A 28 0.78 -13.22 1.59
CA MET A 28 0.00 -11.99 1.79
C MET A 28 0.90 -10.75 1.88
N THR A 29 1.98 -10.83 2.66
CA THR A 29 2.88 -9.69 2.87
C THR A 29 3.76 -9.37 1.65
N LEU A 30 4.04 -10.36 0.81
CA LEU A 30 4.68 -10.15 -0.49
C LEU A 30 3.76 -9.39 -1.44
N GLY A 31 2.45 -9.68 -1.43
CA GLY A 31 1.48 -8.87 -2.16
C GLY A 31 1.47 -7.41 -1.71
N LEU A 32 1.59 -7.18 -0.39
CA LEU A 32 1.69 -5.83 0.18
C LEU A 32 3.05 -5.16 -0.08
N THR A 33 4.11 -5.92 -0.38
CA THR A 33 5.47 -5.40 -0.64
C THR A 33 5.56 -4.83 -2.05
N GLY A 34 6.13 -3.63 -2.18
CA GLY A 34 6.14 -2.81 -3.41
C GLY A 34 7.30 -3.05 -4.36
N LYS A 35 8.32 -3.80 -3.93
CA LYS A 35 9.52 -4.08 -4.73
C LYS A 35 9.53 -5.54 -5.15
N VAL A 36 9.63 -5.79 -6.46
CA VAL A 36 9.61 -7.17 -7.01
C VAL A 36 10.93 -7.90 -6.73
N VAL A 37 12.06 -7.28 -7.07
CA VAL A 37 13.40 -7.85 -6.82
C VAL A 37 13.97 -7.24 -5.53
N PRO A 38 14.43 -8.03 -4.55
CA PRO A 38 14.58 -9.49 -4.56
C PRO A 38 13.44 -10.27 -3.89
N TYR A 39 12.29 -9.63 -3.60
CA TYR A 39 11.32 -10.19 -2.67
C TYR A 39 10.30 -11.15 -3.29
N SER A 40 9.66 -10.79 -4.41
CA SER A 40 8.60 -11.59 -5.06
C SER A 40 8.98 -12.12 -6.45
N ALA A 41 10.17 -11.76 -6.96
CA ALA A 41 10.69 -12.27 -8.23
C ALA A 41 10.72 -13.81 -8.23
N GLY A 42 10.17 -14.41 -9.29
CA GLY A 42 10.11 -15.87 -9.46
C GLY A 42 9.01 -16.58 -8.67
N MET A 43 8.17 -15.87 -7.91
CA MET A 43 7.11 -16.47 -7.08
C MET A 43 5.71 -16.44 -7.73
N GLY A 44 5.60 -15.93 -8.96
CA GLY A 44 4.34 -15.80 -9.68
C GLY A 44 3.51 -14.58 -9.23
N LEU A 45 2.22 -14.59 -9.57
CA LEU A 45 1.30 -13.51 -9.22
C LEU A 45 0.93 -13.56 -7.74
N MET A 46 0.89 -12.39 -7.12
CA MET A 46 0.50 -12.25 -5.72
C MET A 46 -1.02 -12.39 -5.53
N PRO A 47 -1.51 -12.67 -4.30
CA PRO A 47 -2.94 -12.75 -4.05
C PRO A 47 -3.68 -11.47 -4.47
N GLY A 48 -4.86 -11.65 -5.08
CA GLY A 48 -5.72 -10.54 -5.46
C GLY A 48 -6.31 -9.78 -4.26
N GLY A 49 -6.97 -8.65 -4.55
CA GLY A 49 -7.54 -7.77 -3.52
C GLY A 49 -6.49 -6.93 -2.78
N ILE A 50 -5.32 -6.75 -3.38
CA ILE A 50 -4.28 -5.83 -2.92
C ILE A 50 -4.05 -4.78 -4.02
N PHE A 51 -4.18 -3.51 -3.66
CA PHE A 51 -4.02 -2.38 -4.57
C PHE A 51 -2.80 -1.56 -4.17
N ARG A 52 -2.25 -0.82 -5.14
CA ARG A 52 -0.99 -0.09 -4.99
C ARG A 52 -1.18 1.40 -5.21
N ALA A 53 -1.10 2.17 -4.13
CA ALA A 53 -1.03 3.63 -4.18
C ALA A 53 0.44 4.10 -4.27
N LEU A 54 0.65 5.34 -4.69
CA LEU A 54 1.97 5.97 -4.73
C LEU A 54 2.36 6.46 -3.33
N TYR A 55 3.56 6.12 -2.86
CA TYR A 55 4.13 6.71 -1.63
C TYR A 55 4.68 8.11 -1.93
N PRO A 56 4.42 9.12 -1.08
CA PRO A 56 4.93 10.47 -1.32
C PRO A 56 6.45 10.49 -1.15
N CYS A 57 7.15 10.95 -2.18
CA CYS A 57 8.61 11.02 -2.19
C CYS A 57 9.06 12.11 -3.15
N GLU A 58 9.44 13.27 -2.60
CA GLU A 58 9.88 14.43 -3.37
C GLU A 58 11.13 14.11 -4.23
N LEU A 59 12.04 13.27 -3.71
CA LEU A 59 13.22 12.80 -4.45
C LEU A 59 12.86 12.03 -5.73
N HIS A 60 11.68 11.41 -5.76
CA HIS A 60 11.16 10.69 -6.92
C HIS A 60 10.10 11.50 -7.69
N GLY A 61 9.90 12.77 -7.34
CA GLY A 61 8.91 13.64 -7.98
C GLY A 61 7.45 13.27 -7.67
N ILE A 62 7.19 12.58 -6.56
CA ILE A 62 5.83 12.21 -6.14
C ILE A 62 5.40 13.14 -5.00
N SER A 63 4.46 14.04 -5.31
CA SER A 63 3.90 14.96 -4.32
C SER A 63 2.88 14.27 -3.41
N VAL A 64 2.49 14.96 -2.33
CA VAL A 64 1.38 14.52 -1.47
C VAL A 64 0.07 14.41 -2.26
N ASP A 65 -0.16 15.32 -3.21
CA ASP A 65 -1.36 15.32 -4.04
C ASP A 65 -1.38 14.13 -5.00
N ASP A 66 -0.24 13.78 -5.60
CA ASP A 66 -0.13 12.60 -6.46
C ASP A 66 -0.43 11.31 -5.69
N SER A 67 0.06 11.21 -4.46
CA SER A 67 -0.23 10.08 -3.57
C SER A 67 -1.71 9.96 -3.23
N ILE A 68 -2.37 11.06 -2.87
CA ILE A 68 -3.81 11.06 -2.56
C ILE A 68 -4.64 10.76 -3.81
N ALA A 69 -4.32 11.41 -4.93
CA ALA A 69 -4.97 11.15 -6.22
C ALA A 69 -4.83 9.69 -6.65
N SER A 70 -3.70 9.03 -6.33
CA SER A 70 -3.51 7.61 -6.63
C SER A 70 -4.47 6.69 -5.84
N ILE A 71 -4.82 7.06 -4.60
CA ILE A 71 -5.80 6.35 -3.78
C ILE A 71 -7.20 6.58 -4.33
N GLU A 72 -7.55 7.84 -4.66
CA GLU A 72 -8.83 8.18 -5.30
C GLU A 72 -9.01 7.46 -6.64
N ARG A 73 -7.93 7.33 -7.42
CA ARG A 73 -7.94 6.55 -8.67
C ARG A 73 -8.26 5.08 -8.43
N ILE A 74 -7.69 4.47 -7.39
CA ILE A 74 -8.02 3.09 -6.99
C ILE A 74 -9.51 2.99 -6.66
N PHE A 75 -10.02 3.92 -5.85
CA PHE A 75 -11.43 3.93 -5.49
C PHE A 75 -12.39 4.13 -6.67
N LYS A 76 -11.95 4.87 -7.69
CA LYS A 76 -12.75 5.15 -8.88
C LYS A 76 -12.74 4.00 -9.89
N ASN A 77 -11.60 3.33 -10.04
CA ASN A 77 -11.36 2.46 -11.20
C ASN A 77 -11.13 0.99 -10.84
N ASP A 78 -10.65 0.70 -9.63
CA ASP A 78 -10.11 -0.62 -9.29
C ASP A 78 -10.92 -1.32 -8.17
N ALA A 79 -11.46 -0.59 -7.20
CA ALA A 79 -12.27 -1.14 -6.10
C ALA A 79 -13.18 -0.10 -5.44
N GLU A 80 -14.40 -0.47 -5.07
CA GLU A 80 -15.24 0.43 -4.26
C GLU A 80 -14.63 0.64 -2.86
N PRO A 81 -14.74 1.84 -2.26
CA PRO A 81 -14.29 2.07 -0.89
C PRO A 81 -14.90 1.12 0.14
N LYS A 82 -16.15 0.67 -0.09
CA LYS A 82 -16.84 -0.29 0.77
C LYS A 82 -16.23 -1.69 0.74
N ASP A 83 -15.35 -1.99 -0.22
CA ASP A 83 -14.66 -3.27 -0.33
C ASP A 83 -13.24 -3.22 0.26
N ILE A 84 -12.73 -2.03 0.64
CA ILE A 84 -11.40 -1.86 1.21
C ILE A 84 -11.44 -1.89 2.75
N ALA A 85 -10.78 -2.89 3.32
CA ALA A 85 -10.68 -3.12 4.76
C ALA A 85 -9.62 -2.25 5.43
N ALA A 86 -8.51 -1.98 4.74
CA ALA A 86 -7.39 -1.23 5.30
C ALA A 86 -6.56 -0.54 4.23
N ILE A 87 -5.95 0.58 4.63
CA ILE A 87 -4.76 1.12 3.99
C ILE A 87 -3.59 0.86 4.95
N ILE A 88 -2.52 0.21 4.48
CA ILE A 88 -1.34 -0.09 5.29
C ILE A 88 -0.17 0.77 4.83
N ILE A 89 0.49 1.42 5.79
CA ILE A 89 1.56 2.38 5.54
C ILE A 89 2.69 2.25 6.56
N GLU A 90 3.91 2.49 6.10
CA GLU A 90 5.09 2.73 6.93
C GLU A 90 5.24 4.26 7.13
N PRO A 91 5.18 4.79 8.38
CA PRO A 91 5.41 6.22 8.64
C PRO A 91 6.77 6.70 8.16
N VAL A 92 7.75 5.79 8.16
CA VAL A 92 9.02 5.92 7.45
C VAL A 92 9.25 4.57 6.76
N GLN A 93 9.39 4.56 5.44
CA GLN A 93 9.68 3.31 4.72
C GLN A 93 11.06 2.78 5.12
N GLY A 94 11.16 1.51 5.51
CA GLY A 94 12.45 0.88 5.80
C GLY A 94 13.19 0.55 4.50
N GLU A 95 12.95 -0.66 4.00
CA GLU A 95 13.56 -1.20 2.77
C GLU A 95 13.27 -0.36 1.51
N GLY A 96 12.25 0.50 1.56
CA GLY A 96 11.92 1.44 0.49
C GLY A 96 12.96 2.54 0.29
N GLY A 97 13.75 2.85 1.33
CA GLY A 97 14.83 3.84 1.25
C GLY A 97 14.85 4.89 2.36
N PHE A 98 14.28 4.62 3.54
CA PHE A 98 14.21 5.56 4.66
C PHE A 98 13.44 6.85 4.37
N TYR A 99 12.47 6.79 3.45
CA TYR A 99 11.62 7.94 3.12
C TYR A 99 10.58 8.17 4.20
N VAL A 100 10.59 9.37 4.78
CA VAL A 100 9.64 9.78 5.82
C VAL A 100 8.35 10.27 5.15
N ALA A 101 7.20 9.73 5.57
CA ALA A 101 5.91 10.23 5.12
C ALA A 101 5.74 11.69 5.56
N PRO A 102 5.45 12.63 4.64
CA PRO A 102 5.15 14.00 5.02
C PRO A 102 3.98 14.05 6.00
N LYS A 103 4.05 14.90 7.03
CA LYS A 103 2.96 15.07 8.00
C LYS A 103 1.63 15.44 7.31
N ALA A 104 1.70 16.27 6.28
CA ALA A 104 0.54 16.66 5.48
C ALA A 104 -0.11 15.46 4.77
N PHE A 105 0.68 14.47 4.34
CA PHE A 105 0.14 13.23 3.79
C PHE A 105 -0.55 12.39 4.86
N MET A 106 0.12 12.17 6.00
CA MET A 106 -0.45 11.39 7.12
C MET A 106 -1.75 11.97 7.67
N ALA A 107 -1.93 13.30 7.58
CA ALA A 107 -3.15 13.98 8.03
C ALA A 107 -4.32 13.87 7.01
N ARG A 108 -4.02 13.60 5.73
CA ARG A 108 -5.03 13.46 4.66
C ARG A 108 -5.42 12.02 4.37
N LEU A 109 -4.54 11.08 4.74
CA LEU A 109 -4.74 9.64 4.58
C LEU A 109 -5.86 9.12 5.48
#